data_AF-A0A453SJ61-F1
#
_entry.id   AF-A0A453SJ61-F1
#
_cell.length_a   1.000
_cell.length_b   1.000
_cell.length_c   1.000
_cell.angle_alpha   90.00
_cell.angle_beta   90.00
_cell.angle_gamma   90.00
#
_symmetry.space_group_name_H-M   'P 1'
#
loop_
_entity.id
_entity.type
_entity.pdbx_description
1 polymer ?
#
loop_
_entity_poly.entity_id
_entity_poly.type
_entity_poly.pdbx_seq_one_letter_code
_entity_poly.pdbx_strand_id
1 'polypeptide(L)'
;LIRRAEMYQEYMKHIPIPDHCSSLIPSTSWLGLGRSVKQLYEQPLHYLTNILLRQWDQQRVGSDNEHQPLDAIIHPMKAQALIWATEEVHRLTTSSDHLEKLWAKDPMYHANIDPVFPSLKLH
;
A
#
# COMPACT_ATOMS: atom_id res chain seq x y z
N LEU A 1 15.05 -4.96 -15.85
CA LEU A 1 14.09 -4.70 -14.76
C LEU A 1 13.31 -5.96 -14.37
N ILE A 2 12.99 -6.85 -15.32
CA ILE A 2 12.19 -8.07 -15.08
C ILE A 2 12.64 -8.90 -13.87
N ARG A 3 13.92 -9.26 -13.75
CA ARG A 3 14.43 -10.05 -12.60
C ARG A 3 14.17 -9.39 -11.24
N ARG A 4 14.24 -8.06 -11.17
CA ARG A 4 13.94 -7.32 -9.94
C ARG A 4 12.44 -7.35 -9.63
N ALA A 5 11.60 -7.25 -10.66
CA ALA A 5 10.15 -7.32 -10.53
C ALA A 5 9.70 -8.72 -10.10
N GLU A 6 10.32 -9.78 -10.64
CA GLU A 6 10.11 -11.17 -10.20
C GLU A 6 10.45 -11.34 -8.72
N MET A 7 11.66 -10.96 -8.31
CA MET A 7 12.08 -11.06 -6.90
C MET A 7 11.16 -10.26 -5.96
N TYR A 8 10.76 -9.06 -6.38
CA TYR A 8 9.87 -8.22 -5.61
C TYR A 8 8.47 -8.82 -5.46
N GLN A 9 7.86 -9.26 -6.57
CA GLN A 9 6.53 -9.85 -6.53
C GLN A 9 6.54 -11.15 -5.73
N GLU A 10 7.56 -11.98 -5.89
CA GLU A 10 7.71 -13.21 -5.13
C GLU A 10 7.83 -12.92 -3.63
N TYR A 11 8.64 -11.93 -3.24
CA TYR A 11 8.73 -11.49 -1.85
C TYR A 11 7.37 -11.01 -1.31
N MET A 12 6.70 -10.09 -2.01
CA MET A 12 5.43 -9.51 -1.55
C MET A 12 4.31 -10.55 -1.43
N LYS A 13 4.29 -11.56 -2.31
CA LYS A 13 3.30 -12.64 -2.29
C LYS A 13 3.38 -13.52 -1.04
N HIS A 14 4.56 -13.68 -0.45
CA HIS A 14 4.76 -14.48 0.76
C HIS A 14 4.37 -13.76 2.05
N ILE A 15 4.08 -12.45 2.00
CA ILE A 15 3.69 -11.69 3.18
C ILE A 15 2.19 -11.88 3.39
N PRO A 16 1.74 -12.50 4.50
CA PRO A 16 0.32 -12.71 4.76
C PRO A 16 -0.38 -11.39 5.07
N ILE A 17 -1.66 -11.28 4.72
CA ILE A 17 -2.51 -10.18 5.18
C ILE A 17 -2.82 -10.41 6.67
N PRO A 18 -2.78 -9.37 7.53
CA PRO A 18 -3.11 -9.55 8.94
C PRO A 18 -4.54 -10.06 9.17
N ASP A 19 -4.69 -11.17 9.88
CA ASP A 19 -5.99 -11.82 10.17
C ASP A 19 -6.94 -10.96 11.03
N HIS A 20 -6.37 -10.05 11.82
CA HIS A 20 -7.10 -9.22 12.77
C HIS A 20 -6.74 -7.75 12.62
N CYS A 21 -7.71 -6.98 12.13
CA CYS A 21 -7.62 -5.52 12.02
C CYS A 21 -8.57 -4.83 12.99
N SER A 22 -8.29 -4.92 14.29
CA SER A 22 -9.16 -4.36 15.35
C SER A 22 -8.76 -2.96 15.81
N SER A 23 -7.56 -2.49 15.47
CA SER A 23 -7.08 -1.18 15.88
C SER A 23 -7.74 -0.07 15.07
N LEU A 24 -8.34 0.90 15.75
CA LEU A 24 -8.86 2.11 15.11
C LEU A 24 -7.70 3.09 14.93
N ILE A 25 -7.29 3.33 13.68
CA ILE A 25 -6.19 4.24 13.33
C ILE A 25 -6.77 5.54 12.78
N PRO A 26 -6.77 6.65 13.56
CA PRO A 26 -7.09 7.97 13.03
C PRO A 26 -6.09 8.37 11.95
N SER A 27 -6.56 9.05 10.90
CA SER A 27 -5.68 9.53 9.83
C SER A 27 -6.34 10.66 9.05
N THR A 28 -5.51 11.62 8.64
CA THR A 28 -5.93 12.75 7.82
C THR A 28 -5.84 12.48 6.31
N SER A 29 -5.10 11.45 5.89
CA SER A 29 -4.81 11.12 4.47
C SER A 29 -4.62 9.62 4.24
N TRP A 30 -4.70 9.18 2.99
CA TRP A 30 -4.46 7.79 2.60
C TRP A 30 -3.00 7.42 2.78
N LEU A 31 -2.05 8.28 2.40
CA LEU A 31 -0.63 8.08 2.66
C LEU A 31 -0.29 8.10 4.14
N GLY A 32 -1.01 8.88 4.95
CA GLY A 32 -0.90 8.87 6.40
C GLY A 32 -1.35 7.52 6.98
N LEU A 33 -2.51 7.02 6.52
CA LEU A 33 -3.05 5.75 6.98
C LEU A 33 -2.15 4.59 6.55
N GLY A 34 -1.66 4.61 5.30
CA GLY A 34 -0.68 3.68 4.77
C GLY A 34 0.60 3.60 5.60
N ARG A 35 1.10 4.73 6.10
CA ARG A 35 2.27 4.75 7.00
C ARG A 35 1.95 4.12 8.36
N SER A 36 0.81 4.46 8.95
CA SER A 36 0.39 3.91 10.23
C SER A 36 0.17 2.39 10.19
N VAL A 37 -0.44 1.85 9.12
CA VAL A 37 -0.61 0.39 8.99
C VAL A 37 0.72 -0.33 8.84
N LYS A 38 1.68 0.21 8.06
CA LYS A 38 3.01 -0.38 7.95
C LYS A 38 3.73 -0.47 9.30
N GLN A 39 3.63 0.60 10.09
CA GLN A 39 4.23 0.65 11.42
C GLN A 39 3.54 -0.29 12.41
N LEU A 40 2.21 -0.31 12.42
CA LEU A 40 1.45 -1.11 13.38
C LEU A 40 1.58 -2.61 13.13
N TYR A 41 1.53 -3.03 11.86
CA TYR A 41 1.57 -4.43 11.47
C TYR A 41 2.97 -4.93 11.11
N GLU A 42 3.97 -4.03 11.12
CA GLU A 42 5.35 -4.32 10.72
C GLU A 42 5.47 -5.01 9.34
N GLN A 43 4.63 -4.57 8.40
CA GLN A 43 4.61 -5.10 7.03
C GLN A 43 4.76 -3.99 6.00
N PRO A 44 5.43 -4.25 4.87
CA PRO A 44 5.42 -3.33 3.74
C PRO A 44 4.05 -3.35 3.04
N LEU A 45 3.73 -2.28 2.32
CA LEU A 45 2.66 -2.29 1.32
C LEU A 45 3.25 -2.45 -0.07
N HIS A 46 2.45 -3.01 -0.96
CA HIS A 46 2.83 -3.23 -2.34
C HIS A 46 3.04 -1.89 -3.08
N TYR A 47 3.92 -1.91 -4.07
CA TYR A 47 4.26 -0.77 -4.93
C TYR A 47 3.01 -0.12 -5.53
N LEU A 48 2.10 -0.95 -6.05
CA LEU A 48 0.83 -0.50 -6.60
C LEU A 48 -0.10 0.09 -5.53
N THR A 49 -0.10 -0.47 -4.32
CA THR A 49 -0.87 0.08 -3.19
C THR A 49 -0.33 1.46 -2.82
N ASN A 50 0.99 1.62 -2.68
CA ASN A 50 1.62 2.91 -2.38
C ASN A 50 1.30 3.97 -3.43
N ILE A 51 1.31 3.60 -4.72
CA ILE A 51 0.87 4.49 -5.80
C ILE A 51 -0.59 4.86 -5.67
N LEU A 52 -1.47 3.88 -5.42
CA LEU A 52 -2.91 4.12 -5.33
C LEU A 52 -3.26 5.04 -4.17
N LEU A 53 -2.65 4.86 -2.99
CA LEU A 53 -2.86 5.74 -1.85
C LEU A 53 -2.46 7.19 -2.18
N ARG A 54 -1.34 7.39 -2.88
CA ARG A 54 -0.92 8.71 -3.37
C ARG A 54 -1.94 9.29 -4.35
N GLN A 55 -2.44 8.48 -5.28
CA GLN A 55 -3.44 8.92 -6.26
C GLN A 55 -4.75 9.33 -5.58
N TRP A 56 -5.23 8.57 -4.59
CA TRP A 56 -6.41 8.94 -3.82
C TRP A 56 -6.23 10.25 -3.05
N ASP A 57 -5.06 10.50 -2.47
CA ASP A 57 -4.78 11.80 -1.84
C ASP A 57 -4.75 12.93 -2.87
N GLN A 58 -4.16 12.73 -4.05
CA GLN A 58 -4.13 13.73 -5.12
C GLN A 58 -5.53 14.05 -5.68
N GLN A 59 -6.38 13.04 -5.79
CA GLN A 59 -7.76 13.19 -6.27
C GLN A 59 -8.66 14.02 -5.34
N ARG A 60 -8.25 14.21 -4.08
CA ARG A 60 -8.98 15.05 -3.13
C ARG A 60 -8.76 16.54 -3.34
N VAL A 61 -7.66 16.93 -4.01
CA VAL A 61 -7.34 18.33 -4.26
C VAL A 61 -8.40 18.95 -5.18
N GLY A 62 -8.98 20.08 -4.76
CA GLY A 62 -10.07 20.77 -5.44
C GLY A 62 -11.46 20.21 -5.16
N SER A 63 -11.61 19.21 -4.26
CA SER A 63 -12.92 18.70 -3.85
C SER A 63 -13.50 19.45 -2.66
N ASP A 64 -14.82 19.41 -2.47
CA ASP A 64 -15.51 20.02 -1.31
C ASP A 64 -14.99 19.52 0.05
N ASN A 65 -14.42 18.31 0.08
CA ASN A 65 -13.89 17.66 1.28
C ASN A 65 -12.35 17.67 1.32
N GLU A 66 -11.67 18.53 0.55
CA GLU A 66 -10.20 18.60 0.51
C GLU A 66 -9.60 18.83 1.90
N HIS A 67 -10.16 19.77 2.66
CA HIS A 67 -9.60 20.20 3.95
C HIS A 67 -10.05 19.35 5.14
N GLN A 68 -11.02 18.46 4.96
CA GLN A 68 -11.48 17.58 6.02
C GLN A 68 -10.47 16.44 6.24
N PRO A 69 -10.25 15.97 7.48
CA PRO A 69 -9.40 14.81 7.67
C PRO A 69 -10.10 13.54 7.12
N LEU A 70 -9.32 12.60 6.60
CA LEU A 70 -9.86 11.39 5.95
C LEU A 70 -10.80 10.61 6.87
N ASP A 71 -10.48 10.49 8.16
CA ASP A 71 -11.29 9.81 9.16
C ASP A 71 -12.62 10.50 9.52
N ALA A 72 -12.79 11.78 9.18
CA ALA A 72 -14.09 12.45 9.24
C ALA A 72 -14.98 12.15 8.03
N ILE A 73 -14.39 11.78 6.88
CA ILE A 73 -15.11 11.48 5.64
C ILE A 73 -15.43 9.98 5.55
N ILE A 74 -14.44 9.14 5.89
CA ILE A 74 -14.50 7.68 5.78
C ILE A 74 -14.17 7.08 7.13
N HIS A 75 -15.08 6.26 7.65
CA HIS A 75 -14.87 5.57 8.91
C HIS A 75 -13.54 4.79 8.91
N PRO A 76 -12.65 4.96 9.91
CA PRO A 76 -11.29 4.38 9.90
C PRO A 76 -11.23 2.87 9.64
N MET A 77 -12.15 2.09 10.22
CA MET A 77 -12.20 0.64 9.95
C MET A 77 -12.50 0.31 8.48
N LYS A 78 -13.34 1.09 7.80
CA LYS A 78 -13.64 0.89 6.37
C LYS A 78 -12.44 1.28 5.51
N ALA A 79 -11.77 2.38 5.86
CA ALA A 79 -10.56 2.81 5.17
C ALA A 79 -9.44 1.75 5.28
N GLN A 80 -9.20 1.20 6.48
CA GLN A 80 -8.24 0.12 6.69
C GLN A 80 -8.61 -1.15 5.93
N ALA A 81 -9.88 -1.57 5.98
CA ALA A 81 -10.36 -2.74 5.24
C ALA A 81 -10.16 -2.58 3.72
N LEU A 82 -10.37 -1.37 3.19
CA LEU A 82 -10.13 -1.08 1.77
C LEU A 82 -8.64 -1.21 1.41
N ILE A 83 -7.73 -0.72 2.26
CA ILE A 83 -6.29 -0.88 2.05
C ILE A 83 -5.92 -2.37 2.01
N TRP A 84 -6.37 -3.16 2.99
CA TRP A 84 -6.01 -4.58 3.06
C TRP A 84 -6.60 -5.41 1.93
N ALA A 85 -7.86 -5.18 1.54
CA ALA A 85 -8.45 -5.84 0.38
C ALA A 85 -7.70 -5.50 -0.92
N THR A 86 -7.28 -4.24 -1.07
CA THR A 86 -6.48 -3.81 -2.23
C THR A 86 -5.09 -4.42 -2.21
N GLU A 87 -4.44 -4.44 -1.04
CA GLU A 87 -3.12 -5.02 -0.83
C GLU A 87 -3.12 -6.52 -1.15
N GLU A 88 -4.16 -7.25 -0.74
CA GLU A 88 -4.33 -8.66 -1.04
C GLU A 88 -4.39 -8.92 -2.55
N VAL A 89 -5.22 -8.15 -3.28
CA VAL A 89 -5.26 -8.21 -4.74
C VAL A 89 -3.87 -7.96 -5.33
N HIS A 90 -3.18 -6.90 -4.91
CA HIS A 90 -1.87 -6.58 -5.44
C HIS A 90 -0.80 -7.64 -5.15
N ARG A 91 -0.77 -8.22 -3.93
CA ARG A 91 0.16 -9.28 -3.56
C ARG A 91 -0.10 -10.58 -4.33
N LEU A 92 -1.35 -10.94 -4.56
CA LEU A 92 -1.72 -12.23 -5.13
C LEU A 92 -1.84 -12.25 -6.65
N THR A 93 -2.22 -11.14 -7.28
CA THR A 93 -2.61 -11.15 -8.71
C THR A 93 -1.67 -10.36 -9.62
N THR A 94 -0.76 -9.54 -9.09
CA THR A 94 0.15 -8.75 -9.92
C THR A 94 1.21 -9.63 -10.57
N SER A 95 1.43 -9.47 -11.89
CA SER A 95 2.53 -10.15 -12.58
C SER A 95 3.81 -9.31 -12.58
N SER A 96 4.96 -9.98 -12.56
CA SER A 96 6.27 -9.35 -12.67
C SER A 96 6.43 -8.60 -14.00
N ASP A 97 5.88 -9.11 -15.10
CA ASP A 97 5.85 -8.44 -16.41
C ASP A 97 5.10 -7.10 -16.36
N HIS A 98 4.00 -7.02 -15.59
CA HIS A 98 3.26 -5.78 -15.43
C HIS A 98 4.09 -4.74 -14.65
N LEU A 99 4.71 -5.16 -13.54
CA LEU A 99 5.59 -4.30 -12.76
C LEU A 99 6.80 -3.82 -13.55
N GLU A 100 7.43 -4.70 -14.33
CA GLU A 100 8.57 -4.36 -15.18
C GLU A 100 8.24 -3.21 -16.12
N LYS A 101 7.10 -3.29 -16.82
CA LYS A 101 6.63 -2.26 -17.75
C LYS A 101 6.32 -0.94 -17.05
N LEU A 102 5.84 -0.97 -15.82
CA LEU A 102 5.60 0.23 -15.02
C LEU A 102 6.93 0.86 -14.59
N TRP A 103 7.86 0.07 -14.05
CA TRP A 103 9.16 0.54 -13.59
C TRP A 103 10.04 1.05 -14.74
N ALA A 104 9.92 0.46 -15.93
CA ALA A 104 10.62 0.94 -17.13
C ALA A 104 10.18 2.36 -17.54
N LYS A 105 8.95 2.77 -17.18
CA LYS A 105 8.39 4.09 -17.49
C LYS A 105 8.65 5.13 -16.40
N ASP A 106 8.99 4.70 -15.18
CA ASP A 106 9.21 5.58 -14.03
C ASP A 106 10.63 5.41 -13.47
N PRO A 107 11.56 6.33 -13.81
CA PRO A 107 12.92 6.30 -13.25
C PRO A 107 12.98 6.37 -11.71
N MET A 108 11.93 6.86 -11.06
CA MET A 108 11.83 7.04 -9.61
C MET A 108 10.95 5.97 -8.94
N TYR A 109 10.64 4.86 -9.62
CA TYR A 109 9.75 3.80 -9.11
C TYR A 109 10.13 3.30 -7.71
N HIS A 110 11.43 3.29 -7.40
CA HIS A 110 11.98 2.90 -6.11
C HIS A 110 11.43 3.71 -4.93
N ALA A 111 10.99 4.96 -5.14
CA ALA A 111 10.42 5.80 -4.09
C ALA A 111 9.07 5.28 -3.55
N ASN A 112 8.43 4.34 -4.25
CA ASN A 112 7.17 3.70 -3.84
C ASN A 112 7.36 2.25 -3.40
N ILE A 113 8.60 1.76 -3.33
CA ILE A 113 8.94 0.44 -2.79
C ILE A 113 9.34 0.62 -1.33
N ASP A 114 8.60 -0.03 -0.43
CA ASP A 114 8.94 -0.03 0.99
C ASP A 114 10.20 -0.87 1.27
N PRO A 115 10.97 -0.52 2.31
CA PRO A 115 12.08 -1.35 2.75
C PRO A 115 11.58 -2.71 3.26
N VAL A 116 12.46 -3.71 3.19
CA VAL A 116 12.19 -5.04 3.76
C VAL A 116 12.09 -4.93 5.28
N PHE A 117 11.04 -5.50 5.86
CA PHE A 117 10.83 -5.50 7.31
C PHE A 117 11.60 -6.68 7.96
N PRO A 118 12.52 -6.43 8.92
CA PRO A 118 13.37 -7.48 9.49
C PRO A 118 12.63 -8.57 10.26
N SER A 119 11.43 -8.29 10.78
CA SER A 119 10.65 -9.21 11.62
C SER A 119 9.84 -10.24 10.83
N LEU A 120 9.77 -10.13 9.50
CA LEU A 120 9.06 -11.08 8.65
C LEU A 120 9.81 -12.41 8.55
N LYS A 121 9.45 -13.36 9.43
CA LYS A 121 9.80 -14.78 9.23
C LYS A 121 8.94 -15.32 8.11
N LEU A 122 9.53 -15.45 6.92
CA LEU A 122 8.96 -16.21 5.82
C LEU A 122 8.97 -17.69 6.25
N HIS A 123 7.79 -18.26 6.48
CA HIS A 123 7.59 -19.65 6.87
C HIS A 123 7.36 -20.54 5.66
#